data_AF-A0A8S2V2C6-F1
#
_entry.id   AF-A0A8S2V2C6-F1
#
_cell.length_a   1.000
_cell.length_b   1.000
_cell.length_c   1.000
_cell.angle_alpha   90.00
_cell.angle_beta   90.00
_cell.angle_gamma   90.00
#
_symmetry.space_group_name_H-M   'P 1'
#
loop_
_entity.id
_entity.type
_entity.pdbx_description
1 polymer ?
#
loop_
_entity_poly.entity_id
_entity_poly.type
_entity_poly.pdbx_seq_one_letter_code
_entity_poly.pdbx_strand_id
1 'polypeptide(L)'
;MRIAHCRNTLLNAARTEFELSKSQYFFVCDPSQASDLSVFTRENFLSNFMYDRNEWAAFTATQTYDYYDIWPLRSKLVNHDALDMVNRYKANWTFWPAWDNFVTPYKRPIPLDYPHLIEVNSAFGGAAIYQSKYLKSCNYSGWLVDKEVSEHVPFHECIKNISGGGARIFINPKFQTATDWKD
;
A
#
# COMPACT_ATOMS: atom_id res chain seq x y z
N MET A 1 -10.26 -1.79 13.78
CA MET A 1 -10.70 -1.17 12.51
C MET A 1 -11.52 -2.17 11.67
N ARG A 2 -12.68 -1.76 11.11
CA ARG A 2 -13.63 -2.64 10.37
C ARG A 2 -13.04 -3.23 9.08
N ILE A 3 -12.26 -2.44 8.33
CA ILE A 3 -11.71 -2.86 7.04
C ILE A 3 -10.66 -3.98 7.16
N ALA A 4 -9.84 -3.97 8.22
CA ALA A 4 -8.88 -5.06 8.50
C ALA A 4 -9.59 -6.40 8.69
N HIS A 5 -10.75 -6.40 9.35
CA HIS A 5 -11.57 -7.60 9.50
C HIS A 5 -12.07 -8.11 8.14
N CYS A 6 -12.63 -7.23 7.30
CA CYS A 6 -13.09 -7.61 5.95
C CYS A 6 -11.94 -8.17 5.09
N ARG A 7 -10.76 -7.53 5.10
CA ARG A 7 -9.60 -8.00 4.35
C ARG A 7 -9.09 -9.34 4.85
N ASN A 8 -9.10 -9.57 6.17
CA ASN A 8 -8.74 -10.88 6.74
C ASN A 8 -9.76 -11.96 6.39
N THR A 9 -11.06 -11.64 6.31
CA THR A 9 -12.08 -12.58 5.82
C THR A 9 -11.77 -13.02 4.39
N LEU A 10 -11.48 -12.08 3.50
CA LEU A 10 -11.10 -12.39 2.11
C LEU A 10 -9.77 -13.15 2.02
N LEU A 11 -8.77 -12.78 2.81
CA LEU A 11 -7.49 -13.47 2.86
C LEU A 11 -7.63 -14.91 3.39
N ASN A 12 -8.51 -15.12 4.37
CA ASN A 12 -8.80 -16.46 4.87
C ASN A 12 -9.52 -17.30 3.83
N ALA A 13 -10.55 -16.76 3.17
CA ALA A 13 -11.19 -17.44 2.04
C ALA A 13 -10.17 -17.78 0.94
N ALA A 14 -9.25 -16.86 0.62
CA ALA A 14 -8.16 -17.12 -0.32
C ALA A 14 -7.32 -18.34 0.12
N ARG A 15 -6.94 -18.40 1.40
CA ARG A 15 -6.13 -19.50 1.94
C ARG A 15 -6.86 -20.84 1.93
N THR A 16 -8.12 -20.86 2.35
CA THR A 16 -8.85 -22.10 2.64
C THR A 16 -9.71 -22.60 1.49
N GLU A 17 -10.41 -21.70 0.79
CA GLU A 17 -11.37 -22.06 -0.26
C GLU A 17 -10.72 -22.05 -1.65
N PHE A 18 -9.91 -21.03 -1.93
CA PHE A 18 -9.22 -20.87 -3.22
C PHE A 18 -7.80 -21.43 -3.21
N GLU A 19 -7.42 -22.11 -2.13
CA GLU A 19 -6.12 -22.75 -1.93
C GLU A 19 -4.97 -21.82 -2.33
N LEU A 20 -4.81 -20.69 -1.63
CA LEU A 20 -3.81 -19.66 -1.93
C LEU A 20 -2.39 -20.22 -2.16
N SER A 21 -2.06 -21.37 -1.54
CA SER A 21 -0.81 -22.10 -1.78
C SER A 21 -0.60 -22.61 -3.21
N LYS A 22 -1.68 -22.83 -3.98
CA LYS A 22 -1.67 -23.21 -5.39
C LYS A 22 -1.69 -22.00 -6.34
N SER A 23 -2.15 -20.84 -5.86
CA SER A 23 -2.08 -19.58 -6.58
C SER A 23 -0.70 -18.93 -6.44
N GLN A 24 -0.13 -18.39 -7.51
CA GLN A 24 1.17 -17.71 -7.42
C GLN A 24 1.05 -16.30 -6.84
N TYR A 25 -0.09 -15.66 -7.06
CA TYR A 25 -0.33 -14.27 -6.68
C TYR A 25 -1.67 -14.09 -5.98
N PHE A 26 -1.73 -13.06 -5.15
CA PHE A 26 -2.94 -12.54 -4.53
C PHE A 26 -3.08 -11.08 -4.92
N PHE A 27 -4.18 -10.73 -5.59
CA PHE A 27 -4.48 -9.37 -5.98
C PHE A 27 -5.54 -8.80 -5.04
N VAL A 28 -5.26 -7.62 -4.49
CA VAL A 28 -6.19 -6.85 -3.68
C VAL A 28 -6.43 -5.52 -4.37
N CYS A 29 -7.69 -5.13 -4.48
CA CYS A 29 -8.08 -3.78 -4.87
C CYS A 29 -9.18 -3.28 -3.95
N ASP A 30 -9.22 -1.96 -3.76
CA ASP A 30 -10.20 -1.26 -2.95
C ASP A 30 -10.85 -0.15 -3.80
N PRO A 31 -11.68 -0.54 -4.79
CA PRO A 31 -12.30 0.42 -5.69
C PRO A 31 -13.19 1.37 -4.89
N SER A 32 -12.83 2.65 -4.92
CA SER A 32 -13.55 3.75 -4.28
C SER A 32 -13.27 5.04 -5.06
N GLN A 33 -13.90 6.16 -4.70
CA GLN A 33 -13.56 7.46 -5.31
C GLN A 33 -12.10 7.87 -5.09
N ALA A 34 -11.44 7.34 -4.05
CA ALA A 34 -10.02 7.57 -3.79
C ALA A 34 -9.09 6.60 -4.54
N SER A 35 -9.64 5.62 -5.27
CA SER A 35 -8.91 4.53 -5.92
C SER A 35 -9.76 3.93 -7.04
N ASP A 36 -10.15 4.76 -8.02
CA ASP A 36 -10.96 4.35 -9.15
C ASP A 36 -10.11 3.49 -10.10
N LEU A 37 -10.71 2.43 -10.63
CA LEU A 37 -10.08 1.50 -11.57
C LEU A 37 -10.32 1.92 -13.03
N SER A 38 -10.93 3.08 -13.30
CA SER A 38 -11.15 3.59 -14.67
C SER A 38 -9.87 3.75 -15.49
N VAL A 39 -8.74 4.02 -14.85
CA VAL A 39 -7.41 4.12 -15.48
C VAL A 39 -6.62 2.82 -15.44
N PHE A 40 -7.19 1.78 -14.82
CA PHE A 40 -6.55 0.48 -14.70
C PHE A 40 -6.57 -0.23 -16.05
N THR A 41 -5.42 -0.32 -16.70
CA THR A 41 -5.28 -0.99 -18.00
C THR A 41 -4.63 -2.36 -17.87
N ARG A 42 -4.80 -3.19 -18.91
CA ARG A 42 -4.13 -4.50 -18.97
C ARG A 42 -2.61 -4.33 -18.92
N GLU A 43 -2.08 -3.36 -19.66
CA GLU A 43 -0.64 -3.07 -19.76
C GLU A 43 -0.09 -2.64 -18.41
N ASN A 44 -0.83 -1.77 -17.74
CA ASN A 44 -0.58 -1.31 -16.39
C ASN A 44 -0.51 -2.50 -15.39
N PHE A 45 -1.49 -3.41 -15.39
CA PHE A 45 -1.47 -4.61 -14.55
C PHE A 45 -0.30 -5.54 -14.90
N LEU A 46 -0.10 -5.81 -16.19
CA LEU A 46 0.94 -6.72 -16.68
C LEU A 46 2.36 -6.21 -16.42
N SER A 47 2.54 -4.91 -16.24
CA SER A 47 3.84 -4.30 -15.93
C SER A 47 4.49 -4.88 -14.67
N ASN A 48 3.69 -5.35 -13.70
CA ASN A 48 4.15 -5.96 -12.45
C ASN A 48 4.86 -7.31 -12.67
N PHE A 49 4.64 -7.98 -13.81
CA PHE A 49 5.23 -9.28 -14.11
C PHE A 49 6.46 -9.19 -15.02
N MET A 50 6.95 -7.98 -15.30
CA MET A 50 8.17 -7.75 -16.10
C MET A 50 9.46 -7.84 -15.27
N TYR A 51 9.34 -8.08 -13.96
CA TYR A 51 10.45 -8.14 -13.00
C TYR A 51 10.70 -9.56 -12.50
N ASP A 52 11.93 -9.88 -12.10
CA ASP A 52 12.26 -11.20 -11.54
C ASP A 52 11.45 -11.44 -10.25
N ARG A 53 10.73 -12.56 -10.21
CA ARG A 53 9.89 -12.97 -9.07
C ARG A 53 10.67 -13.20 -7.78
N ASN A 54 11.98 -13.33 -7.84
CA ASN A 54 12.81 -13.46 -6.64
C ASN A 54 13.19 -12.11 -6.04
N GLU A 55 12.94 -10.99 -6.72
CA GLU A 55 13.34 -9.65 -6.28
C GLU A 55 12.27 -8.89 -5.51
N TRP A 56 11.02 -9.37 -5.52
CA TRP A 56 9.88 -8.68 -4.92
C TRP A 56 8.91 -9.63 -4.23
N ALA A 57 8.24 -9.12 -3.20
CA ALA A 57 7.16 -9.78 -2.48
C ALA A 57 5.81 -9.16 -2.78
N ALA A 58 5.77 -7.84 -2.98
CA ALA A 58 4.57 -7.14 -3.41
C ALA A 58 4.88 -5.95 -4.33
N PHE A 59 3.96 -5.69 -5.24
CA PHE A 59 3.83 -4.43 -5.96
C PHE A 59 2.55 -3.73 -5.53
N THR A 60 2.67 -2.46 -5.16
CA THR A 60 1.55 -1.58 -4.82
C THR A 60 1.36 -0.56 -5.92
N ALA A 61 0.13 -0.11 -6.10
CA ALA A 61 -0.18 0.89 -7.10
C ALA A 61 0.31 2.28 -6.68
N THR A 62 0.56 3.12 -7.68
CA THR A 62 0.61 4.58 -7.57
C THR A 62 -0.73 5.17 -8.02
N GLN A 63 -0.88 6.49 -7.92
CA GLN A 63 -2.10 7.23 -8.26
C GLN A 63 -1.83 8.30 -9.34
N THR A 64 -2.85 8.65 -10.14
CA THR A 64 -2.71 9.46 -11.38
C THR A 64 -2.26 10.91 -11.19
N TYR A 65 -2.46 11.48 -10.01
CA TYR A 65 -1.99 12.82 -9.66
C TYR A 65 -0.93 12.70 -8.58
N ASP A 66 -1.21 13.25 -7.39
CA ASP A 66 -0.38 13.00 -6.23
C ASP A 66 -0.64 11.60 -5.68
N TYR A 67 0.42 10.96 -5.18
CA TYR A 67 0.27 9.78 -4.34
C TYR A 67 -0.49 10.17 -3.06
N TYR A 68 -1.80 9.92 -3.07
CA TYR A 68 -2.75 10.37 -2.05
C TYR A 68 -2.75 9.46 -0.82
N ASP A 69 -2.53 8.16 -1.00
CA ASP A 69 -2.70 7.14 0.05
C ASP A 69 -1.54 7.14 1.08
N ILE A 70 -1.46 8.24 1.83
CA ILE A 70 -0.36 8.57 2.73
C ILE A 70 -0.38 7.72 4.02
N TRP A 71 -1.57 7.27 4.44
CA TRP A 71 -1.73 6.55 5.70
C TRP A 71 -0.91 5.25 5.75
N PRO A 72 -0.93 4.37 4.72
CA PRO A 72 -0.07 3.19 4.67
C PRO A 72 1.38 3.49 4.28
N LEU A 73 1.72 4.69 3.78
CA LEU A 73 3.04 4.96 3.21
C LEU A 73 4.13 4.95 4.28
N ARG A 74 5.07 4.01 4.14
CA ARG A 74 6.30 3.93 4.92
C ARG A 74 7.46 3.74 3.94
N SER A 75 8.37 4.69 3.85
CA SER A 75 9.51 4.70 2.94
C SER A 75 10.74 5.29 3.61
N LYS A 76 11.86 5.37 2.88
CA LYS A 76 13.05 6.11 3.35
C LYS A 76 12.79 7.60 3.57
N LEU A 77 11.80 8.18 2.87
CA LEU A 77 11.44 9.60 2.99
C LEU A 77 10.46 9.85 4.15
N VAL A 78 9.53 8.92 4.38
CA VAL A 78 8.53 9.02 5.45
C VAL A 78 8.35 7.66 6.09
N ASN A 79 8.92 7.43 7.27
CA ASN A 79 8.82 6.16 7.99
C ASN A 79 7.95 6.26 9.26
N HIS A 80 6.93 7.11 9.22
CA HIS A 80 5.98 7.30 10.31
C HIS A 80 4.58 7.58 9.73
N ASP A 81 3.57 7.55 10.60
CA ASP A 81 2.21 7.95 10.23
C ASP A 81 2.12 9.49 10.13
N ALA A 82 2.06 10.00 8.91
CA ALA A 82 1.96 11.44 8.63
C ALA A 82 0.65 12.06 9.14
N LEU A 83 -0.46 11.32 9.10
CA LEU A 83 -1.76 11.82 9.58
C LEU A 83 -1.78 11.90 11.11
N ASP A 84 -1.11 10.97 11.79
CA ASP A 84 -0.92 11.04 13.23
C ASP A 84 -0.09 12.28 13.66
N MET A 85 0.85 12.74 12.83
CA MET A 85 1.56 14.00 13.09
C MET A 85 0.61 15.19 13.04
N VAL A 86 -0.31 15.26 12.06
CA VAL A 86 -1.34 16.32 12.02
C VAL A 86 -2.16 16.32 13.31
N ASN A 87 -2.58 15.14 13.78
CA ASN A 87 -3.36 15.00 15.01
C ASN A 87 -2.59 15.40 16.28
N ARG A 88 -1.29 15.08 16.36
CA ARG A 88 -0.45 15.43 17.52
C ARG A 88 -0.21 16.93 17.66
N TYR A 89 -0.19 17.67 16.54
CA TYR A 89 0.11 19.10 16.54
C TYR A 89 -1.14 20.00 16.54
N LYS A 90 -2.34 19.43 16.56
CA LYS A 90 -3.62 20.16 16.57
C LYS A 90 -3.79 21.15 17.74
N ALA A 91 -3.05 20.96 18.84
CA ALA A 91 -3.08 21.88 19.98
C ALA A 91 -2.38 23.21 19.70
N ASN A 92 -1.40 23.21 18.79
CA ASN A 92 -0.59 24.39 18.48
C ASN A 92 -0.89 24.95 17.08
N TRP A 93 -1.44 24.13 16.18
CA TRP A 93 -1.58 24.42 14.77
C TRP A 93 -3.03 24.16 14.32
N THR A 94 -3.53 24.98 13.38
CA THR A 94 -4.77 24.65 12.66
C THR A 94 -4.52 23.50 11.69
N PHE A 95 -5.60 22.88 11.20
CA PHE A 95 -5.52 21.67 10.37
C PHE A 95 -4.63 21.86 9.12
N TRP A 96 -4.84 22.93 8.34
CA TRP A 96 -4.15 23.14 7.06
C TRP A 96 -2.63 23.35 7.20
N PRO A 97 -2.12 24.23 8.09
CA PRO A 97 -0.67 24.32 8.32
C PRO A 97 -0.04 22.99 8.72
N ALA A 98 -0.72 22.20 9.56
CA ALA A 98 -0.20 20.90 9.99
C ALA A 98 -0.19 19.90 8.84
N TRP A 99 -1.26 19.88 8.02
CA TRP A 99 -1.33 19.12 6.80
C TRP A 99 -0.20 19.47 5.82
N ASP A 100 0.04 20.77 5.60
CA ASP A 100 1.08 21.26 4.68
C ASP A 100 2.50 20.89 5.12
N ASN A 101 2.73 20.72 6.41
CA ASN A 101 4.05 20.36 6.94
C ASN A 101 4.25 18.85 7.07
N PHE A 102 3.20 18.09 7.36
CA PHE A 102 3.34 16.66 7.67
C PHE A 102 2.82 15.73 6.58
N VAL A 103 1.94 16.18 5.69
CA VAL A 103 1.30 15.34 4.66
C VAL A 103 1.68 15.78 3.26
N THR A 104 1.45 17.05 2.91
CA THR A 104 1.72 17.61 1.58
C THR A 104 3.13 17.32 1.04
N PRO A 105 4.22 17.34 1.85
CA PRO A 105 5.57 17.08 1.33
C PRO A 105 5.76 15.66 0.77
N TYR A 106 4.87 14.73 1.12
CA TYR A 106 4.92 13.32 0.73
C TYR A 106 3.83 12.93 -0.29
N LYS A 107 2.79 13.76 -0.45
CA LYS A 107 1.83 13.68 -1.57
C LYS A 107 2.50 14.20 -2.84
N ARG A 108 3.34 13.38 -3.49
CA ARG A 108 4.03 13.77 -4.72
C ARG A 108 3.54 12.94 -5.91
N PRO A 109 3.50 13.52 -7.11
CA PRO A 109 3.22 12.75 -8.30
C PRO A 109 4.40 11.80 -8.58
N ILE A 110 4.08 10.58 -8.97
CA ILE A 110 5.06 9.59 -9.42
C ILE A 110 4.86 9.44 -10.93
N PRO A 111 5.77 9.99 -11.76
CA PRO A 111 5.64 9.94 -13.21
C PRO A 111 5.57 8.50 -13.74
N LEU A 112 4.72 8.26 -14.73
CA LEU A 112 4.56 6.95 -15.39
C LEU A 112 5.85 6.45 -16.03
N ASP A 113 6.68 7.37 -16.52
CA ASP A 113 7.97 7.13 -17.15
C ASP A 113 9.13 7.08 -16.13
N TYR A 114 8.84 7.17 -14.82
CA TYR A 114 9.86 7.02 -13.80
C TYR A 114 10.53 5.63 -13.95
N PRO A 115 11.85 5.56 -14.16
CA PRO A 115 12.50 4.37 -14.69
C PRO A 115 12.72 3.27 -13.65
N HIS A 116 12.44 3.54 -12.38
CA HIS A 116 12.79 2.65 -11.27
C HIS A 116 11.58 2.29 -10.40
N LEU A 117 11.58 1.06 -9.89
CA LEU A 117 10.69 0.68 -8.79
C LEU A 117 11.06 1.48 -7.53
N ILE A 118 10.05 1.90 -6.77
CA ILE A 118 10.26 2.68 -5.55
C ILE A 118 10.09 1.74 -4.35
N GLU A 119 11.20 1.37 -3.72
CA GLU A 119 11.18 0.47 -2.56
C GLU A 119 10.60 1.15 -1.33
N VAL A 120 9.67 0.46 -0.67
CA VAL A 120 8.94 0.94 0.51
C VAL A 120 8.88 -0.13 1.59
N ASN A 121 8.66 0.30 2.83
CA ASN A 121 8.25 -0.57 3.92
C ASN A 121 6.75 -0.89 3.84
N SER A 122 5.94 0.04 3.37
CA SER A 122 4.49 -0.14 3.16
C SER A 122 3.96 0.95 2.22
N ALA A 123 2.97 0.60 1.41
CA ALA A 123 2.22 1.47 0.52
C ALA A 123 0.95 0.71 0.09
N PHE A 124 0.00 1.34 -0.57
CA PHE A 124 -1.13 0.61 -1.16
C PHE A 124 -1.63 1.28 -2.43
N GLY A 125 -2.08 2.54 -2.35
CA GLY A 125 -2.51 3.27 -3.54
C GLY A 125 -3.74 2.63 -4.21
N GLY A 126 -4.60 2.00 -3.40
CA GLY A 126 -5.85 1.39 -3.87
C GLY A 126 -5.74 -0.02 -4.43
N ALA A 127 -4.55 -0.49 -4.79
CA ALA A 127 -4.35 -1.83 -5.33
C ALA A 127 -2.97 -2.41 -5.05
N ALA A 128 -2.89 -3.72 -4.83
CA ALA A 128 -1.64 -4.42 -4.61
C ALA A 128 -1.66 -5.86 -5.14
N ILE A 129 -0.52 -6.29 -5.67
CA ILE A 129 -0.26 -7.67 -6.08
C ILE A 129 0.81 -8.23 -5.16
N TYR A 130 0.49 -9.32 -4.47
CA TYR A 130 1.38 -10.02 -3.56
C TYR A 130 1.75 -11.38 -4.14
N GLN A 131 2.96 -11.86 -3.91
CA GLN A 131 3.24 -13.29 -4.11
C GLN A 131 2.68 -14.09 -2.94
N SER A 132 1.84 -15.08 -3.26
CA SER A 132 1.12 -15.89 -2.27
C SER A 132 2.03 -16.55 -1.23
N LYS A 133 3.27 -16.89 -1.63
CA LYS A 133 4.26 -17.53 -0.73
C LYS A 133 4.57 -16.68 0.51
N TYR A 134 4.45 -15.36 0.43
CA TYR A 134 4.69 -14.45 1.55
C TYR A 134 3.44 -14.18 2.41
N LEU A 135 2.28 -14.73 2.05
CA LEU A 135 1.03 -14.41 2.73
C LEU A 135 0.57 -15.45 3.74
N LYS A 136 1.26 -16.59 3.88
CA LYS A 136 0.74 -17.75 4.63
C LYS A 136 0.40 -17.45 6.10
N SER A 137 1.20 -16.60 6.76
CA SER A 137 1.08 -16.33 8.21
C SER A 137 0.79 -14.87 8.55
N CYS A 138 0.58 -14.00 7.55
CA CYS A 138 0.41 -12.56 7.77
C CYS A 138 -1.05 -12.13 7.77
N ASN A 139 -1.46 -11.30 8.71
CA ASN A 139 -2.84 -10.80 8.78
C ASN A 139 -2.84 -9.28 8.83
N TYR A 140 -3.89 -8.69 8.29
CA TYR A 140 -4.15 -7.26 8.41
C TYR A 140 -4.49 -6.93 9.87
N SER A 141 -3.95 -5.82 10.39
CA SER A 141 -4.31 -5.31 11.71
C SER A 141 -4.39 -3.80 11.66
N GLY A 142 -5.54 -3.21 11.97
CA GLY A 142 -5.65 -1.74 12.10
C GLY A 142 -5.04 -1.17 13.38
N TRP A 143 -4.29 -1.98 14.12
CA TRP A 143 -3.73 -1.64 15.42
C TRP A 143 -2.29 -2.12 15.50
N LEU A 144 -1.42 -1.23 15.97
CA LEU A 144 -0.07 -1.56 16.41
C LEU A 144 0.03 -1.18 17.89
N VAL A 145 0.12 -2.19 18.76
CA VAL A 145 -0.03 -2.02 20.22
C VAL A 145 -1.38 -1.32 20.48
N ASP A 146 -1.37 -0.10 21.00
CA ASP A 146 -2.58 0.67 21.35
C ASP A 146 -2.85 1.84 20.40
N LYS A 147 -2.19 1.86 19.23
CA LYS A 147 -2.34 2.93 18.23
C LYS A 147 -3.04 2.41 16.99
N GLU A 148 -4.06 3.14 16.55
CA GLU A 148 -4.69 2.89 15.26
C GLU A 148 -3.71 3.24 14.12
N VAL A 149 -3.57 2.33 13.18
CA VAL A 149 -2.68 2.45 12.01
C VAL A 149 -3.40 1.89 10.79
N SER A 150 -2.95 2.27 9.59
CA SER A 150 -3.36 1.53 8.39
C SER A 150 -2.97 0.07 8.55
N GLU A 151 -3.91 -0.81 8.25
CA GLU A 151 -3.78 -2.26 8.33
C GLU A 151 -2.74 -2.85 7.39
N HIS A 152 -2.39 -2.12 6.33
CA HIS A 152 -1.30 -2.49 5.43
C HIS A 152 0.05 -2.42 6.12
N VAL A 153 0.25 -1.52 7.07
CA VAL A 153 1.54 -1.36 7.75
C VAL A 153 1.96 -2.64 8.48
N PRO A 154 1.21 -3.17 9.47
CA PRO A 154 1.59 -4.41 10.14
C PRO A 154 1.53 -5.64 9.21
N PHE A 155 0.67 -5.61 8.18
CA PHE A 155 0.63 -6.68 7.18
C PHE A 155 1.94 -6.76 6.38
N HIS A 156 2.44 -5.63 5.88
CA HIS A 156 3.71 -5.52 5.18
C HIS A 156 4.90 -5.80 6.10
N GLU A 157 4.87 -5.33 7.35
CA GLU A 157 5.88 -5.68 8.35
C GLU A 157 5.97 -7.18 8.56
N CYS A 158 4.83 -7.87 8.68
CA CYS A 158 4.81 -9.33 8.76
C CYS A 158 5.46 -9.97 7.53
N ILE A 159 5.08 -9.55 6.31
CA ILE A 159 5.64 -10.07 5.04
C ILE A 159 7.16 -9.95 5.03
N LYS A 160 7.69 -8.80 5.46
CA LYS A 160 9.12 -8.56 5.57
C LYS A 160 9.76 -9.45 6.64
N ASN A 161 9.15 -9.58 7.80
CA ASN A 161 9.71 -10.35 8.92
C ASN A 161 9.77 -11.86 8.64
N ILE A 162 8.72 -12.46 8.07
CA ILE A 162 8.69 -13.91 7.81
C ILE A 162 9.73 -14.36 6.79
N SER A 163 10.28 -13.41 6.02
CA SER A 163 11.31 -13.65 5.02
C SER A 163 12.74 -13.44 5.55
N GLY A 164 12.91 -13.18 6.85
CA GLY A 164 14.18 -12.76 7.43
C GLY A 164 14.67 -11.41 6.90
N GLY A 165 13.76 -10.55 6.42
CA GLY A 165 14.07 -9.26 5.81
C GLY A 165 14.33 -9.27 4.30
N GLY A 166 14.28 -10.44 3.64
CA GLY A 166 14.54 -10.56 2.18
C GLY A 166 13.36 -10.16 1.28
N ALA A 167 12.14 -10.07 1.80
CA ALA A 167 10.97 -9.65 1.06
C ALA A 167 10.96 -8.13 0.86
N ARG A 168 10.85 -7.72 -0.40
CA ARG A 168 10.86 -6.31 -0.81
C ARG A 168 9.50 -5.90 -1.36
N ILE A 169 9.07 -4.70 -1.01
CA ILE A 169 7.77 -4.15 -1.42
C ILE A 169 8.07 -2.89 -2.22
N PHE A 170 7.41 -2.74 -3.35
CA PHE A 170 7.64 -1.60 -4.23
C PHE A 170 6.34 -0.94 -4.65
N ILE A 171 6.37 0.38 -4.78
CA ILE A 171 5.43 1.08 -5.66
C ILE A 171 5.98 0.92 -7.08
N ASN A 172 5.17 0.38 -7.98
CA ASN A 172 5.49 0.32 -9.41
C ASN A 172 4.87 1.56 -10.10
N PRO A 173 5.67 2.49 -10.66
CA PRO A 173 5.15 3.71 -11.31
C PRO A 173 4.16 3.43 -12.44
N LYS A 174 4.32 2.29 -13.11
CA LYS A 174 3.41 1.84 -14.19
C LYS A 174 2.18 1.13 -13.65
N PHE A 175 2.09 0.87 -12.34
CA PHE A 175 0.95 0.25 -11.69
C PHE A 175 -0.01 1.32 -11.14
N GLN A 176 -1.01 1.80 -11.87
CA GLN A 176 -1.87 2.94 -11.48
C GLN A 176 -3.30 2.60 -11.06
N THR A 177 -3.81 3.40 -10.13
CA THR A 177 -5.24 3.65 -9.88
C THR A 177 -5.53 5.14 -10.05
N ALA A 178 -6.79 5.52 -10.23
CA ALA A 178 -7.21 6.91 -10.29
C ALA A 178 -7.59 7.45 -8.92
N THR A 179 -7.32 8.72 -8.69
CA THR A 179 -7.83 9.48 -7.54
C THR A 179 -8.71 10.61 -8.04
N ASP A 180 -9.97 10.64 -7.59
CA ASP A 180 -10.91 11.72 -7.97
C ASP A 180 -10.68 13.02 -7.17
N TRP A 181 -9.77 13.00 -6.20
CA TRP A 181 -9.35 14.20 -5.46
C TRP A 181 -8.45 15.06 -6.33
N LYS A 182 -9.08 15.96 -7.09
CA LYS A 182 -8.43 17.18 -7.58
C LYS A 182 -8.48 18.18 -6.43
N ASP A 183 -7.33 18.44 -5.81
CA ASP A 183 -7.18 19.54 -4.86
C ASP A 183 -7.60 20.88 -5.51
#